data_AF-A0A3M6TCI1-F1
#
_entry.id   AF-A0A3M6TCI1-F1
#
_cell.length_a   1.000
_cell.length_b   1.000
_cell.length_c   1.000
_cell.angle_alpha   90.00
_cell.angle_beta   90.00
_cell.angle_gamma   90.00
#
_symmetry.space_group_name_H-M   'P 1'
#
loop_
_entity.id
_entity.type
_entity.pdbx_description
1 polymer ?
#
loop_
_entity_poly.entity_id
_entity_poly.type
_entity_poly.pdbx_seq_one_letter_code
_entity_poly.pdbx_strand_id
1 'polypeptide(L)'
;MTTDGGGWLLVSNVVVGNLSSLRYSYESSHHEISNCHYKSLLLTTDAMKELRTHLSFTQLRFHCSKNKGRTLHLTTASNSSGEAVVQYFSGQTDANPKACGSCVRMNDENSMLAADCNQWHNKEWGYSYKGKKQISCRCFTRKILLVFDGELVGM
;
A
#
# COMPACT_ATOMS: atom_id res chain seq x y z
N MET A 1 13.16 5.25 11.96
CA MET A 1 12.57 5.43 10.62
C MET A 1 13.21 6.69 10.07
N THR A 2 14.25 6.56 9.27
CA THR A 2 14.81 7.68 8.50
C THR A 2 13.90 7.83 7.29
N THR A 3 13.00 8.80 7.34
CA THR A 3 12.25 9.24 6.18
C THR A 3 13.19 10.13 5.37
N ASP A 4 13.35 9.82 4.09
CA ASP A 4 14.07 10.66 3.13
C ASP A 4 13.29 11.99 2.93
N GLY A 5 13.32 12.90 3.92
CA GLY A 5 12.75 14.25 3.85
C GLY A 5 11.43 14.53 4.60
N GLY A 6 10.86 13.60 5.37
CA GLY A 6 9.58 13.81 6.12
C GLY A 6 8.29 13.54 5.31
N GLY A 7 7.10 13.63 5.93
CA GLY A 7 5.79 13.61 5.23
C GLY A 7 5.06 12.27 5.05
N TRP A 8 5.20 11.31 5.97
CA TRP A 8 4.79 9.92 5.71
C TRP A 8 4.01 9.31 6.89
N LEU A 9 2.71 9.11 6.73
CA LEU A 9 1.82 8.45 7.71
C LEU A 9 1.67 6.95 7.44
N LEU A 10 2.14 6.12 8.37
CA LEU A 10 1.92 4.67 8.34
C LEU A 10 0.44 4.34 8.63
N VAL A 11 -0.27 3.74 7.68
CA VAL A 11 -1.70 3.38 7.87
C VAL A 11 -1.99 1.90 7.93
N SER A 12 -1.04 1.04 7.56
CA SER A 12 -1.18 -0.41 7.66
C SER A 12 0.18 -1.04 7.82
N ASN A 13 0.26 -2.06 8.65
CA ASN A 13 1.50 -2.77 8.95
C ASN A 13 1.17 -4.23 9.23
N VAL A 14 1.63 -5.13 8.35
CA VAL A 14 1.42 -6.57 8.52
C VAL A 14 2.76 -7.26 8.66
N VAL A 15 2.98 -7.91 9.81
CA VAL A 15 4.20 -8.69 10.06
C VAL A 15 3.83 -10.17 10.09
N VAL A 16 4.41 -10.94 9.15
CA VAL A 16 4.17 -12.37 9.04
C VAL A 16 5.36 -13.12 9.63
N GLY A 17 5.19 -13.66 10.83
CA GLY A 17 6.18 -14.52 11.50
C GLY A 17 6.10 -15.96 11.01
N ASN A 18 4.94 -16.59 11.19
CA ASN A 18 4.61 -17.94 10.73
C ASN A 18 3.27 -17.91 9.97
N LEU A 19 3.19 -18.59 8.82
CA LEU A 19 1.98 -18.69 8.00
C LEU A 19 0.82 -19.36 8.75
N SER A 20 1.11 -20.25 9.70
CA SER A 20 0.09 -20.94 10.52
C SER A 20 -0.46 -20.07 11.67
N SER A 21 0.12 -18.90 11.94
CA SER A 21 -0.33 -17.96 12.98
C SER A 21 -0.62 -16.57 12.43
N LEU A 22 -0.99 -16.47 11.15
CA LEU A 22 -1.27 -15.22 10.46
C LEU A 22 -2.48 -14.52 11.10
N ARG A 23 -2.23 -13.72 12.14
CA ARG A 23 -3.23 -12.91 12.84
C ARG A 23 -2.99 -11.45 12.47
N TYR A 24 -3.73 -10.96 11.49
CA TYR A 24 -3.87 -9.53 11.24
C TYR A 24 -5.36 -9.19 11.24
N SER A 25 -5.68 -8.01 11.78
CA SER A 25 -7.05 -7.52 11.80
C SER A 25 -7.32 -6.67 10.56
N TYR A 26 -8.51 -6.84 10.00
CA TYR A 26 -9.07 -5.90 9.05
C TYR A 26 -9.81 -4.85 9.87
N GLU A 27 -9.32 -3.61 9.85
CA GLU A 27 -9.96 -2.52 10.60
C GLU A 27 -10.70 -1.60 9.64
N SER A 28 -11.99 -1.41 9.90
CA SER A 28 -12.87 -0.56 9.10
C SER A 28 -12.83 0.90 9.51
N SER A 29 -12.10 1.25 10.57
CA SER A 29 -11.95 2.62 11.04
C SER A 29 -10.51 3.09 10.88
N HIS A 30 -10.34 4.30 10.35
CA HIS A 30 -9.04 4.96 10.25
C HIS A 30 -8.46 5.37 11.62
N HIS A 31 -9.26 5.41 12.70
CA HIS A 31 -8.76 5.68 14.05
C HIS A 31 -7.76 4.62 14.56
N GLU A 32 -7.85 3.40 14.03
CA GLU A 32 -6.96 2.29 14.37
C GLU A 32 -5.52 2.46 13.81
N ILE A 33 -5.28 3.49 12.99
CA ILE A 33 -3.93 3.88 12.55
C ILE A 33 -2.99 4.08 13.74
N SER A 34 -3.51 4.63 14.84
CA SER A 34 -2.76 4.82 16.10
C SER A 34 -2.16 3.52 16.67
N ASN A 35 -2.76 2.37 16.33
CA ASN A 35 -2.35 1.05 16.81
C ASN A 35 -1.40 0.31 15.85
N CYS A 36 -1.08 0.86 14.66
CA CYS A 36 -0.22 0.22 13.64
C CYS A 36 1.20 -0.11 14.10
N HIS A 37 1.68 0.55 15.15
CA HIS A 37 3.00 0.29 15.74
C HIS A 37 3.03 -0.96 16.63
N TYR A 38 1.88 -1.33 17.20
CA TYR A 38 1.78 -2.40 18.21
C TYR A 38 1.06 -3.64 17.66
N LYS A 39 0.25 -3.48 16.61
CA LYS A 39 -0.60 -4.53 16.05
C LYS A 39 -0.37 -4.71 14.55
N SER A 40 -0.46 -5.97 14.12
CA SER A 40 -0.52 -6.32 12.70
C SER A 40 -1.91 -5.98 12.16
N LEU A 41 -2.00 -4.96 11.33
CA LEU A 41 -3.24 -4.31 10.92
C LEU A 41 -3.25 -3.99 9.43
N LEU A 42 -4.41 -4.19 8.81
CA LEU A 42 -4.72 -3.75 7.46
C LEU A 42 -6.02 -2.95 7.48
N LEU A 43 -5.98 -1.69 7.03
CA LEU A 43 -7.19 -0.91 6.85
C LEU A 43 -8.01 -1.44 5.67
N THR A 44 -9.33 -1.40 5.82
CA THR A 44 -10.23 -1.70 4.70
C THR A 44 -10.26 -0.55 3.70
N THR A 45 -10.73 -0.84 2.50
CA THR A 45 -10.97 0.16 1.45
C THR A 45 -11.89 1.29 1.93
N ASP A 46 -12.89 0.99 2.77
CA ASP A 46 -13.81 1.99 3.33
C ASP A 46 -13.10 2.92 4.31
N ALA A 47 -12.25 2.38 5.18
CA ALA A 47 -11.43 3.18 6.09
C ALA A 47 -10.46 4.10 5.32
N MET A 48 -9.89 3.60 4.22
CA MET A 48 -9.01 4.37 3.34
C MET A 48 -9.77 5.46 2.59
N LYS A 49 -11.02 5.19 2.20
CA LYS A 49 -11.91 6.17 1.58
C LYS A 49 -12.24 7.31 2.54
N GLU A 50 -12.59 6.99 3.77
CA GLU A 50 -12.84 7.98 4.82
C GLU A 50 -11.56 8.77 5.12
N LEU A 51 -10.42 8.09 5.28
CA LEU A 51 -9.13 8.74 5.52
C LEU A 51 -8.81 9.76 4.41
N ARG A 52 -9.11 9.44 3.15
CA ARG A 52 -8.87 10.34 2.02
C ARG A 52 -9.71 11.62 2.07
N THR A 53 -10.85 11.60 2.75
CA THR A 53 -11.65 12.81 2.98
C THR A 53 -11.06 13.74 4.04
N HIS A 54 -10.20 13.21 4.92
CA HIS A 54 -9.54 13.98 5.99
C HIS A 54 -8.12 14.39 5.61
N LEU A 55 -7.40 13.52 4.92
CA LEU A 55 -6.03 13.71 4.47
C LEU A 55 -6.06 13.61 2.95
N SER A 56 -5.98 14.75 2.26
CA SER A 56 -6.01 14.85 0.79
C SER A 56 -4.75 14.28 0.13
N PHE A 57 -4.43 13.02 0.41
CA PHE A 57 -3.22 12.37 -0.06
C PHE A 57 -3.28 12.07 -1.56
N THR A 58 -2.11 12.15 -2.18
CA THR A 58 -1.92 11.98 -3.63
C THR A 58 -0.93 10.87 -3.98
N GLN A 59 -0.32 10.24 -2.97
CA GLN A 59 0.62 9.16 -3.17
C GLN A 59 0.43 8.02 -2.19
N LEU A 60 0.69 6.80 -2.67
CA LEU A 60 0.81 5.59 -1.88
C LEU A 60 2.23 5.07 -1.95
N ARG A 61 2.78 4.71 -0.80
CA ARG A 61 4.02 3.93 -0.71
C ARG A 61 3.67 2.48 -0.39
N PHE A 62 4.33 1.53 -1.03
CA PHE A 62 4.23 0.11 -0.75
C PHE A 62 5.62 -0.38 -0.36
N HIS A 63 5.82 -0.70 0.91
CA HIS A 63 7.10 -1.23 1.38
C HIS A 63 6.93 -2.58 2.07
N CYS A 64 7.55 -3.59 1.45
CA CYS A 64 7.53 -5.00 1.83
C CYS A 64 8.92 -5.60 1.74
N SER A 65 9.28 -6.42 2.73
CA SER A 65 10.57 -7.12 2.80
C SER A 65 10.34 -8.61 3.06
N LYS A 66 11.27 -9.45 2.61
CA LYS A 66 11.31 -10.88 2.90
C LYS A 66 12.53 -11.21 3.74
N ASN A 67 12.46 -12.26 4.56
CA ASN A 67 13.58 -12.73 5.38
C ASN A 67 14.85 -13.06 4.55
N LYS A 68 14.72 -13.31 3.24
CA LYS A 68 15.83 -13.57 2.31
C LYS A 68 16.42 -12.31 1.65
N GLY A 69 16.22 -11.11 2.23
CA GLY A 69 16.82 -9.86 1.77
C GLY A 69 16.19 -9.22 0.53
N ARG A 70 15.04 -9.73 0.07
CA ARG A 70 14.28 -9.11 -1.02
C ARG A 70 13.33 -8.05 -0.48
N THR A 71 13.34 -6.86 -1.07
CA THR A 71 12.53 -5.71 -0.70
C THR A 71 11.78 -5.21 -1.93
N LEU A 72 10.45 -5.20 -1.83
CA LEU A 72 9.57 -4.45 -2.73
C LEU A 72 9.31 -3.11 -2.06
N HIS A 73 9.71 -2.03 -2.72
CA HIS A 73 9.57 -0.68 -2.21
C HIS A 73 9.23 0.26 -3.37
N LEU A 74 7.96 0.55 -3.48
CA LEU A 74 7.38 1.35 -4.55
C LEU A 74 6.67 2.56 -3.97
N THR A 75 6.63 3.64 -4.73
CA THR A 75 5.70 4.76 -4.53
C THR A 75 4.87 4.92 -5.78
N THR A 76 3.62 5.37 -5.67
CA THR A 76 2.84 5.73 -6.86
C THR A 76 3.48 6.90 -7.57
N ALA A 77 3.46 6.88 -8.91
CA ALA A 77 3.98 7.97 -9.71
C ALA A 77 3.14 9.24 -9.56
N SER A 78 3.76 10.43 -9.62
CA SER A 78 3.05 11.72 -9.63
C SER A 78 2.46 12.01 -11.01
N ASN A 79 1.58 11.12 -11.50
CA ASN A 79 0.89 11.23 -12.77
C ASN A 79 -0.52 10.61 -12.66
N SER A 80 -1.31 10.70 -13.72
CA SER A 80 -2.67 10.13 -13.74
C SER A 80 -2.73 8.62 -13.49
N SER A 81 -1.69 7.88 -13.89
CA SER A 81 -1.63 6.42 -13.65
C SER A 81 -1.37 6.09 -12.19
N GLY A 82 -0.55 6.87 -11.49
CA GLY A 82 -0.34 6.74 -10.05
C GLY A 82 -1.57 7.19 -9.26
N GLU A 83 -2.22 8.29 -9.64
CA GLU A 83 -3.49 8.72 -9.04
C GLU A 83 -4.56 7.63 -9.16
N ALA A 84 -4.68 6.96 -10.31
CA ALA A 84 -5.62 5.85 -10.46
C ALA A 84 -5.39 4.71 -9.44
N VAL A 85 -4.13 4.45 -9.04
CA VAL A 85 -3.79 3.52 -7.96
C VAL A 85 -4.29 4.04 -6.61
N VAL A 86 -4.07 5.32 -6.32
CA VAL A 86 -4.57 5.96 -5.09
C VAL A 86 -6.10 5.89 -5.01
N GLN A 87 -6.82 6.18 -6.10
CA GLN A 87 -8.28 6.09 -6.18
C GLN A 87 -8.79 4.67 -5.93
N TYR A 88 -8.13 3.67 -6.53
CA TYR A 88 -8.49 2.28 -6.38
C TYR A 88 -8.36 1.80 -4.92
N PHE A 89 -7.23 2.11 -4.27
CA PHE A 89 -6.97 1.72 -2.87
C PHE A 89 -7.73 2.56 -1.84
N SER A 90 -8.28 3.70 -2.25
CA SER A 90 -9.12 4.57 -1.42
C SER A 90 -10.61 4.41 -1.72
N GLY A 91 -11.02 3.36 -2.45
CA GLY A 91 -12.45 3.07 -2.67
C GLY A 91 -13.21 4.10 -3.51
N GLN A 92 -12.50 4.91 -4.29
CA GLN A 92 -13.11 5.87 -5.21
C GLN A 92 -13.47 5.23 -6.56
N THR A 93 -12.80 4.14 -6.93
CA THR A 93 -13.09 3.37 -8.15
C THR A 93 -12.93 1.87 -7.92
N ASP A 94 -13.74 1.08 -8.63
CA ASP A 94 -13.60 -0.38 -8.73
C ASP A 94 -12.75 -0.82 -9.93
N ALA A 95 -12.45 0.09 -10.86
CA ALA A 95 -11.64 -0.20 -12.02
C ALA A 95 -10.18 -0.48 -11.63
N ASN A 96 -9.65 -1.62 -12.06
CA ASN A 96 -8.26 -1.99 -11.83
C ASN A 96 -7.31 -1.05 -12.61
N PRO A 97 -6.41 -0.32 -11.93
CA PRO A 97 -5.48 0.57 -12.61
C PRO A 97 -4.39 -0.21 -13.36
N LYS A 98 -3.82 0.37 -14.41
CA LYS A 98 -2.70 -0.23 -15.14
C LYS A 98 -1.44 -0.29 -14.26
N ALA A 99 -0.69 -1.39 -14.36
CA ALA A 99 0.53 -1.58 -13.60
C ALA A 99 1.68 -0.71 -14.13
N CYS A 100 1.89 -0.71 -15.45
CA CYS A 100 2.97 0.04 -16.08
C CYS A 100 2.78 1.56 -15.92
N GLY A 101 3.84 2.27 -15.53
CA GLY A 101 3.84 3.73 -15.38
C GLY A 101 3.12 4.27 -14.13
N SER A 102 2.52 3.39 -13.32
CA SER A 102 1.76 3.78 -12.12
C SER A 102 2.60 3.89 -10.85
N CYS A 103 3.82 3.37 -10.84
CA CYS A 103 4.71 3.37 -9.68
C CYS A 103 6.16 3.66 -10.06
N VAL A 104 6.90 4.17 -9.09
CA VAL A 104 8.33 4.48 -9.10
C VAL A 104 9.03 3.56 -8.10
N ARG A 105 10.21 3.05 -8.47
CA ARG A 105 11.04 2.22 -7.59
C ARG A 105 11.82 3.12 -6.63
N MET A 106 11.86 2.74 -5.36
CA MET A 106 12.71 3.38 -4.36
C MET A 106 14.09 2.73 -4.32
N ASN A 107 15.08 3.39 -3.72
CA ASN A 107 16.50 3.03 -3.86
C ASN A 107 16.88 1.61 -3.36
N ASP A 108 16.17 1.09 -2.38
CA ASP A 108 16.34 -0.24 -1.79
C ASP A 108 15.39 -1.31 -2.39
N GLU A 109 14.64 -0.96 -3.44
CA GLU A 109 13.82 -1.90 -4.19
C GLU A 109 14.70 -2.87 -4.99
N ASN A 110 14.59 -4.16 -4.72
CA ASN A 110 15.35 -5.20 -5.39
C ASN A 110 14.49 -6.43 -5.73
N SER A 111 13.17 -6.26 -5.76
CA SER A 111 12.23 -7.32 -6.07
C SER A 111 12.09 -7.48 -7.59
N MET A 112 11.91 -8.73 -8.02
CA MET A 112 11.59 -9.01 -9.42
C MET A 112 10.19 -8.52 -9.82
N LEU A 113 9.31 -8.24 -8.85
CA LEU A 113 7.93 -7.86 -9.11
C LEU A 113 7.84 -6.47 -9.75
N ALA A 114 8.66 -5.53 -9.29
CA ALA A 114 8.74 -4.21 -9.86
C ALA A 114 9.52 -4.18 -11.18
N ALA A 115 10.30 -5.24 -11.48
CA ALA A 115 11.22 -5.32 -12.61
C ALA A 115 10.52 -5.18 -13.96
N ASP A 116 9.34 -5.81 -14.11
CA ASP A 116 8.56 -5.81 -15.35
C ASP A 116 7.05 -5.86 -15.07
N CYS A 117 6.39 -4.73 -15.30
CA CYS A 117 4.95 -4.57 -15.14
C CYS A 117 4.14 -5.41 -16.14
N ASN A 118 4.73 -5.87 -17.26
CA ASN A 118 4.02 -6.71 -18.23
C ASN A 118 3.80 -8.14 -17.72
N GLN A 119 4.55 -8.55 -16.70
CA GLN A 119 4.41 -9.85 -16.05
C GLN A 119 3.35 -9.82 -14.93
N TRP A 120 2.76 -8.66 -14.66
CA TRP A 120 1.64 -8.57 -13.73
C TRP A 120 0.39 -9.21 -14.34
N HIS A 121 -0.47 -9.76 -13.50
CA HIS A 121 -1.72 -10.34 -13.95
C HIS A 121 -2.56 -9.28 -14.69
N ASN A 122 -2.95 -9.56 -15.93
CA ASN A 122 -3.66 -8.63 -16.83
C ASN A 122 -2.96 -7.26 -17.01
N LYS A 123 -1.69 -7.13 -16.62
CA LYS A 123 -0.94 -5.86 -16.60
C LYS A 123 -1.62 -4.78 -15.74
N GLU A 124 -2.34 -5.21 -14.70
CA GLU A 124 -3.18 -4.38 -13.87
C GLU A 124 -2.90 -4.62 -12.37
N TRP A 125 -3.25 -3.63 -11.57
CA TRP A 125 -3.25 -3.74 -10.12
C TRP A 125 -4.44 -4.54 -9.63
N GLY A 126 -4.22 -5.28 -8.55
CA GLY A 126 -5.28 -5.99 -7.85
C GLY A 126 -5.71 -7.28 -8.54
N TYR A 127 -6.20 -8.22 -7.72
CA TYR A 127 -6.85 -9.43 -8.20
C TYR A 127 -8.14 -9.61 -7.41
N SER A 128 -9.27 -9.75 -8.10
CA SER A 128 -10.56 -10.01 -7.46
C SER A 128 -10.63 -11.45 -7.00
N TYR A 129 -10.26 -11.71 -5.73
CA TYR A 129 -10.50 -13.01 -5.10
C TYR A 129 -11.69 -12.90 -4.15
N LYS A 130 -12.79 -13.61 -4.47
CA LYS A 130 -14.05 -13.61 -3.69
C LYS A 130 -14.61 -12.19 -3.40
N GLY A 131 -14.56 -11.30 -4.39
CA GLY A 131 -15.11 -9.93 -4.25
C GLY A 131 -14.29 -8.97 -3.37
N LYS A 132 -13.12 -9.38 -2.87
CA LYS A 132 -12.21 -8.49 -2.13
C LYS A 132 -11.11 -7.99 -3.06
N LYS A 133 -10.93 -6.67 -3.12
CA LYS A 133 -9.77 -6.04 -3.77
C LYS A 133 -8.53 -6.35 -2.93
N GLN A 134 -7.73 -7.32 -3.37
CA GLN A 134 -6.46 -7.64 -2.74
C GLN A 134 -5.32 -7.29 -3.67
N ILE A 135 -4.31 -6.62 -3.15
CA ILE A 135 -2.97 -6.76 -3.72
C ILE A 135 -2.51 -8.15 -3.31
N SER A 136 -2.59 -9.11 -4.22
CA SER A 136 -1.78 -10.32 -4.12
C SER A 136 -0.34 -9.93 -4.43
N CYS A 137 0.28 -9.22 -3.50
CA CYS A 137 1.72 -9.23 -3.42
C CYS A 137 2.06 -10.67 -3.03
N ARG A 138 2.53 -11.48 -3.99
CA ARG A 138 3.30 -12.71 -3.66
C ARG A 138 4.58 -12.38 -2.84
N CYS A 139 4.74 -11.14 -2.40
CA CYS A 139 5.66 -10.66 -1.39
C CYS A 139 5.28 -11.00 0.06
N PHE A 140 4.52 -12.07 0.34
CA PHE A 140 4.38 -12.55 1.72
C PHE A 140 5.75 -12.94 2.30
N THR A 141 6.37 -12.01 3.02
CA THR A 141 7.08 -12.33 4.26
C THR A 141 7.31 -11.17 5.24
N ARG A 142 7.03 -9.88 4.95
CA ARG A 142 6.95 -8.80 5.98
C ARG A 142 6.59 -7.43 5.39
N LYS A 143 5.69 -6.71 6.05
CA LYS A 143 5.30 -5.30 5.87
C LYS A 143 4.56 -5.01 4.55
N ILE A 144 3.36 -4.45 4.65
CA ILE A 144 2.78 -3.62 3.58
C ILE A 144 2.60 -2.29 4.27
N LEU A 145 3.65 -1.50 4.27
CA LEU A 145 3.61 -0.14 4.80
C LEU A 145 2.97 0.70 3.71
N LEU A 146 1.67 1.01 3.87
CA LEU A 146 0.96 2.04 3.11
C LEU A 146 1.26 3.37 3.79
N VAL A 147 1.82 4.31 3.03
CA VAL A 147 2.21 5.61 3.54
C VAL A 147 1.57 6.71 2.73
N PHE A 148 0.93 7.64 3.42
CA PHE A 148 0.27 8.82 2.85
C PHE A 148 0.86 10.11 3.41
N ASP A 149 0.87 11.18 2.62
CA ASP A 149 1.06 12.54 3.11
C ASP A 149 -0.26 13.32 3.00
N GLY A 150 -0.59 14.06 4.04
CA GLY A 150 -1.67 15.03 4.07
C GLY A 150 -1.13 16.28 4.77
N GLU A 151 -1.06 17.37 4.03
CA GLU A 151 -0.60 18.66 4.53
C GLU A 151 -1.56 19.15 5.64
N LEU A 152 -1.01 19.46 6.83
CA LEU A 152 -1.72 20.22 7.85
C LEU A 152 -1.88 21.66 7.34
N VAL A 153 -2.99 21.95 6.69
CA VAL A 153 -3.44 23.35 6.56
C VAL A 153 -4.04 23.76 7.91
N GLY A 154 -3.18 24.31 8.76
CA GLY A 154 -3.64 25.22 9.80
C GLY A 154 -4.26 26.45 9.15
N MET A 155 -5.33 26.96 9.78
CA MET A 155 -6.01 28.26 9.59
C MET A 155 -5.39 29.23 8.57
#